data_AF-A0A835LYY5-F1
#
_entry.id   AF-A0A835LYY5-F1
#
_cell.length_a   1.000
_cell.length_b   1.000
_cell.length_c   1.000
_cell.angle_alpha   90.00
_cell.angle_beta   90.00
_cell.angle_gamma   90.00
#
_symmetry.space_group_name_H-M   'P 1'
#
loop_
_entity.id
_entity.type
_entity.pdbx_description
1 polymer ?
#
loop_
_entity_poly.entity_id
_entity_poly.type
_entity_poly.pdbx_seq_one_letter_code
_entity_poly.pdbx_strand_id
1 'polypeptide(L)'
;MERIINNQACPWKVLRRNWFCKATSYKNVWICALRLLRIASRNALKASIRKWKSDPNYTKAWYDRGAKVHQVEKYRKGACENCGAITHDAKACMDRPRKKGAKWTNMYIAPDEKIETFELDYVGKRDRWNGYDTATFARVIERYKARHEARRKYLKEQQRKKLEEKNSNPSEQVKVSEEKEDDDEDSLKVDEAKVDESKQMDFAKVEKHVHFRRRWQRQESKFMHLEPLTEVIDFRNLRIREDTAKYLLNLNVNSAHYDPKTWSMREVPLSDSDLNEKFYGGDNQYITSGQAMEFKQLNVHAWELYEKGQDVHMQVAPSQAELLYKNYKVIKEKLKSKTKDTIMEKYGNAAAEEEIPKELLLGQSEKQVEYDRAGRVIKDQEIALPRSKYEEDVYINNHTCV
;
A
#
# COMPACT_ATOMS: atom_id res chain seq x y z
N MET A 1 -51.16 0.75 -14.79
CA MET A 1 -51.05 -0.53 -15.50
C MET A 1 -50.49 -0.26 -16.88
N GLU A 2 -49.27 -0.75 -17.10
CA GLU A 2 -48.59 -1.12 -18.35
C GLU A 2 -48.70 -0.20 -19.60
N ARG A 3 -47.55 0.41 -19.93
CA ARG A 3 -47.19 0.84 -21.29
C ARG A 3 -46.39 -0.28 -21.95
N ILE A 4 -46.78 -0.70 -23.15
CA ILE A 4 -45.94 -1.53 -24.02
C ILE A 4 -45.93 -0.98 -25.47
N ILE A 5 -44.83 -0.31 -25.79
CA ILE A 5 -43.91 -0.53 -26.94
C ILE A 5 -44.51 -0.59 -28.37
N ASN A 6 -44.04 0.32 -29.23
CA ASN A 6 -43.38 -0.01 -30.50
C ASN A 6 -42.80 1.25 -31.17
N ASN A 7 -41.47 1.45 -31.03
CA ASN A 7 -40.73 2.43 -31.80
C ASN A 7 -40.01 1.75 -32.96
N GLN A 8 -40.33 2.22 -34.17
CA GLN A 8 -39.63 1.91 -35.41
C GLN A 8 -38.22 2.54 -35.43
N ALA A 9 -37.28 1.71 -35.90
CA ALA A 9 -36.08 2.00 -36.68
C ALA A 9 -35.26 3.29 -36.44
N CYS A 10 -33.98 3.11 -36.13
CA CYS A 10 -32.89 3.92 -36.70
C CYS A 10 -31.65 3.03 -36.95
N PRO A 11 -31.13 2.94 -38.19
CA PRO A 11 -29.94 2.15 -38.53
C PRO A 11 -28.67 2.98 -38.26
N TRP A 12 -27.49 2.39 -38.45
CA TRP A 12 -26.13 2.93 -38.24
C TRP A 12 -25.49 2.62 -36.87
N LYS A 13 -24.83 1.44 -36.79
CA LYS A 13 -23.50 1.21 -36.15
C LYS A 13 -23.23 -0.26 -35.78
N VAL A 14 -23.31 -1.24 -36.69
CA VAL A 14 -22.69 -2.56 -36.39
C VAL A 14 -22.23 -3.29 -37.65
N LEU A 15 -21.07 -2.93 -38.22
CA LEU A 15 -20.48 -3.73 -39.32
C LEU A 15 -18.99 -4.07 -39.17
N ARG A 16 -18.39 -3.91 -37.99
CA ARG A 16 -17.04 -4.43 -37.72
C ARG A 16 -16.93 -5.00 -36.32
N ARG A 17 -17.52 -6.18 -36.09
CA ARG A 17 -17.24 -6.98 -34.87
C ARG A 17 -17.71 -8.45 -34.89
N ASN A 18 -18.13 -9.00 -36.04
CA ASN A 18 -18.77 -10.33 -36.09
C ASN A 18 -17.93 -11.48 -36.65
N TRP A 19 -16.64 -11.28 -36.96
CA TRP A 19 -15.78 -12.38 -37.43
C TRP A 19 -15.20 -13.22 -36.29
N PHE A 20 -14.90 -12.62 -35.13
CA PHE A 20 -14.30 -13.33 -33.98
C PHE A 20 -15.29 -14.24 -33.23
N CYS A 21 -16.59 -13.94 -33.26
CA CYS A 21 -17.63 -14.72 -32.57
C CYS A 21 -18.37 -15.73 -33.47
N LYS A 22 -18.08 -15.79 -34.77
CA LYS A 22 -18.66 -16.82 -35.63
C LYS A 22 -17.95 -18.14 -35.38
N ALA A 23 -18.59 -19.00 -34.57
CA ALA A 23 -18.19 -20.40 -34.43
C ALA A 23 -18.18 -21.06 -35.81
N THR A 24 -17.02 -21.49 -36.27
CA THR A 24 -16.91 -22.28 -37.50
C THR A 24 -17.58 -23.63 -37.27
N SER A 25 -18.53 -23.95 -38.12
CA SER A 25 -19.36 -25.16 -38.11
C SER A 25 -18.53 -26.41 -38.47
N TYR A 26 -17.58 -26.78 -37.63
CA TYR A 26 -16.79 -28.01 -37.82
C TYR A 26 -16.81 -28.98 -36.64
N LYS A 27 -17.45 -28.63 -35.51
CA LYS A 27 -17.71 -29.58 -34.42
C LYS A 27 -19.08 -29.29 -33.83
N ASN A 28 -20.04 -30.16 -34.15
CA ASN A 28 -21.42 -30.15 -33.67
C ASN A 28 -21.50 -30.30 -32.15
N VAL A 29 -21.32 -29.20 -31.41
CA VAL A 29 -21.94 -28.93 -30.11
C VAL A 29 -21.91 -27.41 -29.97
N TRP A 30 -23.05 -26.78 -29.66
CA TRP A 30 -23.14 -25.36 -29.30
C TRP A 30 -22.39 -25.09 -27.99
N ILE A 31 -21.07 -25.12 -28.08
CA ILE A 31 -20.18 -24.75 -27.01
C ILE A 31 -19.89 -23.26 -27.22
N CYS A 32 -20.34 -22.45 -26.27
CA CYS A 32 -20.12 -21.01 -26.18
C CYS A 32 -18.73 -20.64 -26.76
N ALA A 33 -18.70 -19.77 -27.79
CA ALA A 33 -17.56 -19.51 -28.67
C ALA A 33 -16.22 -19.22 -27.96
N LEU A 34 -16.27 -18.76 -26.70
CA LEU A 34 -15.12 -18.61 -25.80
C LEU A 34 -14.31 -19.90 -25.58
N ARG A 35 -14.94 -21.07 -25.59
CA ARG A 35 -14.25 -22.36 -25.37
C ARG A 35 -13.52 -22.85 -26.62
N LEU A 36 -14.09 -22.64 -27.82
CA LEU A 36 -13.45 -23.00 -29.09
C LEU A 36 -12.27 -22.07 -29.40
N LEU A 37 -12.41 -20.77 -29.13
CA LEU A 37 -11.29 -19.83 -29.16
C LEU A 37 -10.18 -20.26 -28.20
N ARG A 38 -10.50 -20.67 -26.96
CA ARG A 38 -9.51 -21.17 -25.98
C ARG A 38 -8.73 -22.43 -26.42
N ILE A 39 -9.31 -23.28 -27.27
CA ILE A 39 -8.70 -24.56 -27.68
C ILE A 39 -7.82 -24.39 -28.92
N ALA A 40 -8.31 -23.70 -29.96
CA ALA A 40 -7.53 -23.45 -31.17
C ALA A 40 -6.37 -22.45 -30.92
N SER A 41 -6.52 -21.61 -29.91
CA SER A 41 -5.47 -20.70 -29.45
C SER A 41 -4.50 -21.33 -28.45
N ARG A 42 -4.53 -22.64 -28.14
CA ARG A 42 -3.57 -23.19 -27.15
C ARG A 42 -2.10 -22.94 -27.54
N ASN A 43 -1.83 -22.78 -28.84
CA ASN A 43 -0.51 -22.42 -29.37
C ASN A 43 -0.31 -20.90 -29.52
N ALA A 44 -1.38 -20.10 -29.72
CA ALA A 44 -1.29 -18.65 -29.99
C ALA A 44 -1.67 -17.73 -28.81
N LEU A 45 -2.62 -18.10 -27.94
CA LEU A 45 -2.97 -17.36 -26.71
C LEU A 45 -1.92 -17.53 -25.60
N LYS A 46 -0.98 -18.48 -25.71
CA LYS A 46 0.26 -18.46 -24.93
C LYS A 46 1.11 -17.20 -25.18
N ALA A 47 0.90 -16.50 -26.30
CA ALA A 47 1.74 -15.36 -26.68
C ALA A 47 1.24 -13.98 -26.20
N SER A 48 -0.07 -13.76 -25.95
CA SER A 48 -0.58 -12.38 -25.80
C SER A 48 -1.49 -12.08 -24.61
N ILE A 49 -2.01 -13.06 -23.86
CA ILE A 49 -2.80 -12.78 -22.65
C ILE A 49 -2.18 -13.54 -21.46
N ARG A 50 -1.43 -12.80 -20.65
CA ARG A 50 -0.75 -13.21 -19.40
C ARG A 50 0.38 -14.24 -19.58
N LYS A 51 1.47 -13.83 -20.25
CA LYS A 51 2.82 -14.31 -19.90
C LYS A 51 3.29 -13.65 -18.59
N TRP A 52 2.55 -13.85 -17.50
CA TRP A 52 3.01 -13.58 -16.14
C TRP A 52 3.32 -14.87 -15.38
N LYS A 53 3.08 -16.02 -16.01
CA LYS A 53 3.57 -17.31 -15.54
C LYS A 53 4.74 -17.67 -16.43
N SER A 54 5.87 -18.02 -15.82
CA SER A 54 6.98 -18.66 -16.51
C SER A 54 6.41 -19.80 -17.36
N ASP A 55 6.89 -19.90 -18.60
CA ASP A 55 6.51 -21.01 -19.46
C ASP A 55 6.72 -22.31 -18.67
N PRO A 56 5.72 -23.22 -18.58
CA PRO A 56 5.83 -24.46 -17.78
C PRO A 56 6.96 -25.39 -18.27
N ASN A 57 7.63 -25.00 -19.34
CA ASN A 57 8.76 -25.67 -19.97
C ASN A 57 10.11 -24.99 -19.66
N TYR A 58 10.21 -24.17 -18.61
CA TYR A 58 11.51 -23.90 -17.99
C TYR A 58 11.86 -25.10 -17.12
N THR A 59 12.19 -26.21 -17.78
CA THR A 59 12.69 -27.40 -17.09
C THR A 59 14.02 -27.02 -16.46
N LYS A 60 14.11 -27.08 -15.14
CA LYS A 60 15.39 -26.95 -14.40
C LYS A 60 16.42 -28.01 -14.84
N ALA A 61 15.96 -29.05 -15.53
CA ALA A 61 16.79 -30.08 -16.11
C ALA A 61 17.65 -29.52 -17.25
N TRP A 62 18.95 -29.69 -17.10
CA TRP A 62 19.95 -29.51 -18.15
C TRP A 62 20.70 -30.84 -18.32
N TYR A 63 21.43 -31.01 -19.41
CA TYR A 63 22.22 -32.23 -19.67
C TYR A 63 23.10 -32.60 -18.46
N ASP A 64 22.99 -33.85 -18.02
CA ASP A 64 23.82 -34.42 -16.96
C ASP A 64 25.28 -34.58 -17.45
N ARG A 65 26.09 -33.53 -17.30
CA ARG A 65 27.49 -33.54 -17.76
C ARG A 65 28.31 -34.57 -16.98
N GLY A 66 28.90 -35.53 -17.70
CA GLY A 66 29.78 -36.54 -17.12
C GLY A 66 29.06 -37.71 -16.45
N ALA A 67 27.72 -37.78 -16.54
CA ALA A 67 26.97 -38.94 -16.06
C ALA A 67 27.25 -40.17 -16.94
N LYS A 68 27.56 -41.26 -16.26
CA LYS A 68 27.94 -42.55 -16.84
C LYS A 68 26.90 -43.59 -16.44
N VAL A 69 26.47 -44.42 -17.39
CA VAL A 69 25.38 -45.39 -17.17
C VAL A 69 25.95 -46.74 -16.75
N HIS A 70 26.75 -47.37 -17.60
CA HIS A 70 27.24 -48.73 -17.36
C HIS A 70 28.66 -48.91 -17.90
N GLN A 71 29.51 -49.60 -17.13
CA GLN A 71 30.85 -50.00 -17.53
C GLN A 71 30.90 -51.51 -17.75
N VAL A 72 31.41 -51.91 -18.91
CA VAL A 72 31.51 -53.31 -19.30
C VAL A 72 32.97 -53.75 -19.26
N GLU A 73 33.25 -54.98 -18.84
CA GLU A 73 34.60 -55.54 -18.73
C GLU A 73 35.16 -56.08 -20.06
N LYS A 74 34.30 -56.33 -21.04
CA LYS A 74 34.65 -56.85 -22.37
C LYS A 74 34.12 -55.98 -23.48
N TYR A 75 34.86 -55.90 -24.57
CA TYR A 75 34.46 -55.12 -25.74
C TYR A 75 33.16 -55.67 -26.36
N ARG A 76 32.20 -54.77 -26.61
CA ARG A 76 30.94 -55.07 -27.29
C ARG A 76 31.03 -54.71 -28.78
N LYS A 77 30.39 -55.51 -29.62
CA LYS A 77 30.30 -55.23 -31.07
C LYS A 77 29.53 -53.92 -31.27
N GLY A 78 30.08 -53.01 -32.08
CA GLY A 78 29.52 -51.67 -32.31
C GLY A 78 29.98 -50.62 -31.30
N ALA A 79 30.80 -50.98 -30.32
CA ALA A 79 31.45 -49.99 -29.45
C ALA A 79 32.67 -49.34 -30.11
N CYS A 80 33.03 -48.14 -29.65
CA CYS A 80 34.20 -47.40 -30.09
C CYS A 80 35.46 -48.27 -30.05
N GLU A 81 36.18 -48.36 -31.17
CA GLU A 81 37.36 -49.22 -31.27
C GLU A 81 38.51 -48.78 -30.36
N ASN A 82 38.55 -47.49 -30.01
CA ASN A 82 39.56 -46.88 -29.17
C ASN A 82 39.31 -47.11 -27.67
N CYS A 83 38.16 -46.67 -27.15
CA CYS A 83 37.85 -46.67 -25.72
C CYS A 83 36.87 -47.76 -25.27
N GLY A 84 36.06 -48.34 -26.18
CA GLY A 84 35.10 -49.40 -25.86
C GLY A 84 33.71 -48.94 -25.37
N ALA A 85 33.42 -47.63 -25.35
CA ALA A 85 32.06 -47.11 -25.08
C ALA A 85 31.16 -47.24 -26.33
N ILE A 86 29.86 -47.48 -26.15
CA ILE A 86 28.91 -47.66 -27.29
C ILE A 86 28.27 -46.35 -27.77
N THR A 87 28.46 -45.25 -27.04
CA THR A 87 27.74 -43.99 -27.29
C THR A 87 28.26 -43.17 -28.46
N HIS A 88 29.47 -43.45 -28.93
CA HIS A 88 30.14 -42.71 -29.99
C HIS A 88 31.07 -43.58 -30.82
N ASP A 89 31.44 -43.09 -32.02
CA ASP A 89 32.40 -43.74 -32.92
C ASP A 89 33.86 -43.41 -32.57
N ALA A 90 34.81 -44.19 -33.11
CA ALA A 90 36.24 -43.98 -32.90
C ALA A 90 36.74 -42.56 -33.26
N LYS A 91 36.10 -41.89 -34.24
CA LYS A 91 36.44 -40.51 -34.64
C LYS A 91 35.93 -39.44 -33.67
N ALA A 92 34.80 -39.70 -33.02
CA ALA A 92 34.19 -38.80 -32.03
C ALA A 92 34.64 -39.13 -30.59
N CYS A 93 35.61 -40.03 -30.45
CA CYS A 93 36.13 -40.46 -29.17
C CYS A 93 36.86 -39.32 -28.45
N MET A 94 36.44 -39.02 -27.23
CA MET A 94 37.09 -38.02 -26.37
C MET A 94 38.40 -38.53 -25.75
N ASP A 95 38.56 -39.85 -25.68
CA ASP A 95 39.79 -40.46 -25.19
C ASP A 95 40.91 -40.35 -26.23
N ARG A 96 42.13 -40.15 -25.74
CA ARG A 96 43.33 -40.09 -26.56
C ARG A 96 43.44 -41.35 -27.46
N PRO A 97 43.67 -41.20 -28.78
CA PRO A 97 43.84 -42.34 -29.67
C PRO A 97 44.96 -43.29 -29.21
N ARG A 98 44.61 -44.56 -28.97
CA ARG A 98 45.54 -45.61 -28.53
C ARG A 98 46.19 -46.29 -29.74
N LYS A 99 47.46 -46.71 -29.60
CA LYS A 99 48.17 -47.49 -30.64
C LYS A 99 47.52 -48.86 -30.88
N LYS A 100 47.02 -49.49 -29.82
CA LYS A 100 46.16 -50.67 -29.86
C LYS A 100 44.88 -50.33 -29.09
N GLY A 101 43.77 -50.14 -29.82
CA GLY A 101 42.47 -49.80 -29.25
C GLY A 101 41.87 -50.90 -28.37
N ALA A 102 40.87 -50.54 -27.56
CA ALA A 102 40.14 -51.44 -26.68
C ALA A 102 39.52 -52.65 -27.40
N LYS A 103 39.22 -52.53 -28.71
CA LYS A 103 38.71 -53.63 -29.55
C LYS A 103 39.61 -54.87 -29.56
N TRP A 104 40.93 -54.66 -29.56
CA TRP A 104 41.90 -55.77 -29.64
C TRP A 104 42.49 -56.15 -28.29
N THR A 105 42.52 -55.21 -27.34
CA THR A 105 43.16 -55.42 -26.03
C THR A 105 42.17 -55.80 -24.93
N ASN A 106 40.87 -55.49 -25.07
CA ASN A 106 39.85 -55.63 -24.02
C ASN A 106 40.21 -54.96 -22.68
N MET A 107 41.21 -54.08 -22.66
CA MET A 107 41.70 -53.43 -21.45
C MET A 107 41.26 -51.96 -21.41
N TYR A 108 40.95 -51.47 -20.20
CA TYR A 108 40.54 -50.09 -19.93
C TYR A 108 39.36 -49.64 -20.79
N ILE A 109 38.22 -50.33 -20.64
CA ILE A 109 36.96 -49.98 -21.32
C ILE A 109 36.32 -48.80 -20.60
N ALA A 110 36.00 -47.75 -21.36
CA ALA A 110 35.28 -46.60 -20.87
C ALA A 110 33.80 -46.94 -20.60
N PRO A 111 33.21 -46.40 -19.53
CA PRO A 111 31.77 -46.51 -19.30
C PRO A 111 30.96 -45.74 -20.34
N ASP A 112 29.75 -46.21 -20.62
CA ASP A 112 28.82 -45.56 -21.54
C ASP A 112 28.28 -44.24 -20.97
N GLU A 113 28.15 -43.24 -21.85
CA GLU A 113 27.60 -41.92 -21.53
C GLU A 113 26.06 -41.91 -21.54
N LYS A 114 25.45 -41.02 -20.78
CA LYS A 114 24.00 -40.80 -20.83
C LYS A 114 23.66 -39.82 -21.95
N ILE A 115 22.92 -40.27 -22.97
CA ILE A 115 22.47 -39.41 -24.08
C ILE A 115 21.07 -38.90 -23.76
N GLU A 116 20.93 -37.58 -23.62
CA GLU A 116 19.65 -36.90 -23.39
C GLU A 116 19.37 -35.93 -24.55
N THR A 117 18.11 -35.63 -24.82
CA THR A 117 17.70 -34.63 -25.80
C THR A 117 16.61 -33.75 -25.21
N PHE A 118 16.83 -32.43 -25.22
CA PHE A 118 15.89 -31.44 -24.70
C PHE A 118 15.42 -30.49 -25.80
N GLU A 119 14.11 -30.24 -25.86
CA GLU A 119 13.52 -29.18 -26.69
C GLU A 119 13.35 -27.90 -25.87
N LEU A 120 14.23 -26.93 -26.11
CA LEU A 120 14.26 -25.65 -25.39
C LEU A 120 13.92 -24.46 -26.32
N ASP A 121 13.37 -23.42 -25.71
CA ASP A 121 13.09 -22.13 -26.36
C ASP A 121 14.39 -21.39 -26.75
N TYR A 122 14.26 -20.33 -27.57
CA TYR A 122 15.41 -19.53 -28.03
C TYR A 122 16.27 -18.98 -26.87
N VAL A 123 15.60 -18.47 -25.81
CA VAL A 123 16.26 -17.97 -24.61
C VAL A 123 16.84 -19.13 -23.79
N GLY A 124 16.08 -20.22 -23.62
CA GLY A 124 16.54 -21.41 -22.90
C GLY A 124 17.80 -22.02 -23.50
N LYS A 125 17.94 -22.07 -24.83
CA LYS A 125 19.17 -22.57 -25.48
C LYS A 125 20.40 -21.68 -25.25
N ARG A 126 20.21 -20.38 -25.03
CA ARG A 126 21.27 -19.36 -24.90
C ARG A 126 21.48 -18.89 -23.47
N ASP A 127 20.74 -19.44 -22.52
CA ASP A 127 20.90 -19.09 -21.13
C ASP A 127 22.32 -19.47 -20.66
N ARG A 128 23.08 -18.45 -20.25
CA ARG A 128 24.45 -18.61 -19.79
C ARG A 128 24.52 -19.46 -18.52
N TRP A 129 23.44 -19.49 -17.76
CA TRP A 129 23.35 -20.18 -16.47
C TRP A 129 22.77 -21.60 -16.58
N ASN A 130 22.69 -22.16 -17.79
CA ASN A 130 22.30 -23.54 -18.01
C ASN A 130 23.23 -24.53 -17.31
N GLY A 131 22.66 -25.40 -16.47
CA GLY A 131 23.40 -26.35 -15.65
C GLY A 131 24.12 -25.73 -14.45
N TYR A 132 23.70 -24.54 -13.99
CA TYR A 132 24.25 -23.92 -12.79
C TYR A 132 23.81 -24.67 -11.52
N ASP A 133 24.80 -25.16 -10.77
CA ASP A 133 24.56 -25.75 -9.45
C ASP A 133 24.46 -24.66 -8.39
N THR A 134 23.29 -24.56 -7.75
CA THR A 134 22.99 -23.59 -6.69
C THR A 134 23.91 -23.73 -5.48
N ALA A 135 24.44 -24.94 -5.20
CA ALA A 135 25.36 -25.14 -4.08
C ALA A 135 26.70 -24.42 -4.28
N THR A 136 27.14 -24.24 -5.55
CA THR A 136 28.40 -23.53 -5.85
C THR A 136 28.39 -22.05 -5.44
N PHE A 137 27.19 -21.45 -5.30
CA PHE A 137 27.04 -20.06 -4.84
C PHE A 137 27.56 -19.87 -3.40
N ALA A 138 27.61 -20.93 -2.58
CA ALA A 138 28.18 -20.88 -1.24
C ALA A 138 29.63 -20.35 -1.23
N ARG A 139 30.44 -20.68 -2.24
CA ARG A 139 31.83 -20.19 -2.38
C ARG A 139 31.90 -18.66 -2.57
N VAL A 140 30.88 -18.08 -3.20
CA VAL A 140 30.77 -16.62 -3.35
C VAL A 140 30.46 -16.01 -1.98
N ILE A 141 29.49 -16.57 -1.25
CA ILE A 141 29.14 -16.13 0.10
C ILE A 141 30.37 -16.17 1.03
N GLU A 142 31.12 -17.28 1.02
CA GLU A 142 32.35 -17.43 1.81
C GLU A 142 33.39 -16.35 1.49
N ARG A 143 33.61 -16.06 0.20
CA ARG A 143 34.51 -14.98 -0.23
C ARG A 143 34.07 -13.61 0.31
N TYR A 144 32.78 -13.31 0.28
CA TYR A 144 32.26 -12.04 0.82
C TYR A 144 32.35 -11.99 2.35
N LYS A 145 32.09 -13.10 3.05
CA LYS A 145 32.28 -13.22 4.50
C LYS A 145 33.73 -12.96 4.89
N ALA A 146 34.69 -13.62 4.24
CA ALA A 146 36.12 -13.40 4.50
C ALA A 146 36.55 -11.94 4.26
N ARG A 147 36.03 -11.29 3.20
CA ARG A 147 36.26 -9.86 2.95
C ARG A 147 35.66 -8.97 4.05
N HIS A 148 34.45 -9.27 4.50
CA HIS A 148 33.78 -8.52 5.57
C HIS A 148 34.50 -8.68 6.91
N GLU A 149 34.98 -9.88 7.23
CA GLU A 149 35.79 -10.16 8.42
C GLU A 149 37.12 -9.41 8.39
N ALA A 150 37.80 -9.38 7.24
CA ALA A 150 39.02 -8.60 7.07
C ALA A 150 38.76 -7.09 7.28
N ARG A 151 37.64 -6.56 6.75
CA ARG A 151 37.22 -5.17 6.96
C ARG A 151 36.95 -4.89 8.45
N ARG A 152 36.19 -5.76 9.14
CA ARG A 152 35.94 -5.64 10.58
C ARG A 152 37.23 -5.66 11.41
N LYS A 153 38.16 -6.58 11.10
CA LYS A 153 39.48 -6.66 11.77
C LYS A 153 40.29 -5.38 11.58
N TYR A 154 40.34 -4.87 10.35
CA TYR A 154 41.02 -3.61 10.03
C TYR A 154 40.43 -2.42 10.82
N LEU A 155 39.10 -2.31 10.89
CA LEU A 155 38.42 -1.24 11.66
C LEU A 155 38.73 -1.34 13.17
N LYS A 156 38.75 -2.55 13.73
CA LYS A 156 39.13 -2.78 15.14
C LYS A 156 40.59 -2.42 15.40
N GLU A 157 41.50 -2.74 14.49
CA GLU A 157 42.91 -2.37 14.60
C GLU A 157 43.09 -0.84 14.57
N GLN A 158 42.36 -0.14 13.71
CA GLN A 158 42.34 1.33 13.66
C GLN A 158 41.82 1.95 14.97
N GLN A 159 40.76 1.39 15.56
CA GLN A 159 40.26 1.83 16.87
C GLN A 159 41.30 1.61 17.98
N ARG A 160 41.96 0.44 18.00
CA ARG A 160 43.02 0.15 18.95
C ARG A 160 44.20 1.13 18.84
N LYS A 161 44.66 1.41 17.61
CA LYS A 161 45.71 2.41 17.37
C LYS A 161 45.33 3.79 17.90
N LYS A 162 44.11 4.25 17.66
CA LYS A 162 43.60 5.51 18.21
C LYS A 162 43.54 5.53 19.74
N LEU A 163 43.19 4.42 20.38
CA LEU A 163 43.20 4.31 21.85
C LEU A 163 44.63 4.29 22.41
N GLU A 164 45.55 3.60 21.75
CA GLU A 164 46.98 3.58 22.10
C GLU A 164 47.60 4.99 21.96
N GLU A 165 47.29 5.72 20.89
CA GLU A 165 47.68 7.13 20.70
C GLU A 165 47.11 8.04 21.79
N LYS A 166 45.83 7.88 22.16
CA LYS A 166 45.20 8.64 23.27
C LYS A 166 45.83 8.33 24.63
N ASN A 167 46.14 7.07 24.91
CA ASN A 167 46.79 6.66 26.16
C ASN A 167 48.25 7.15 26.23
N SER A 168 48.91 7.33 25.09
CA SER A 168 50.28 7.89 25.03
C SER A 168 50.36 9.41 25.24
N ASN A 169 49.22 10.13 25.17
CA ASN A 169 49.12 11.58 25.46
C ASN A 169 48.12 11.84 26.61
N PRO A 170 48.51 11.71 27.90
CA PRO A 170 47.60 11.81 29.04
C PRO A 170 47.15 13.23 29.42
N SER A 171 47.45 14.26 28.63
CA SER A 171 47.30 15.66 29.05
C SER A 171 45.94 16.32 28.76
N GLU A 172 44.92 15.56 28.39
CA GLU A 172 43.56 16.13 28.23
C GLU A 172 42.46 15.11 28.58
N GLN A 173 42.38 14.75 29.86
CA GLN A 173 41.20 14.08 30.43
C GLN A 173 40.22 15.13 30.96
N VAL A 174 39.16 15.45 30.21
CA VAL A 174 37.89 15.93 30.78
C VAL A 174 36.70 15.35 30.00
N LYS A 175 35.97 14.47 30.69
CA LYS A 175 34.54 14.08 30.52
C LYS A 175 34.10 13.43 29.20
N VAL A 176 33.95 12.10 29.22
CA VAL A 176 32.67 11.45 28.86
C VAL A 176 32.48 10.25 29.79
N SER A 177 31.42 10.33 30.59
CA SER A 177 30.91 9.31 31.48
C SER A 177 30.34 8.11 30.71
N GLU A 178 30.50 6.95 31.34
CA GLU A 178 29.88 5.67 31.04
C GLU A 178 28.40 5.81 30.64
N GLU A 179 28.03 5.22 29.50
CA GLU A 179 26.80 4.44 29.30
C GLU A 179 26.75 3.87 27.87
N LYS A 180 26.49 2.55 27.79
CA LYS A 180 26.17 1.70 26.63
C LYS A 180 27.33 1.02 25.91
N GLU A 181 27.76 -0.08 26.52
CA GLU A 181 28.11 -1.30 25.78
C GLU A 181 26.88 -1.75 24.98
N ASP A 182 27.10 -2.25 23.76
CA ASP A 182 26.10 -2.74 22.77
C ASP A 182 25.54 -1.70 21.77
N ASP A 183 26.37 -1.16 20.86
CA ASP A 183 26.02 -0.94 19.43
C ASP A 183 27.14 -0.27 18.58
N ASP A 184 28.42 -0.58 18.83
CA ASP A 184 29.55 0.01 18.08
C ASP A 184 29.80 -0.63 16.69
N GLU A 185 28.75 -1.01 15.96
CA GLU A 185 28.89 -1.37 14.54
C GLU A 185 28.74 -0.19 13.58
N ASP A 186 28.35 1.01 14.06
CA ASP A 186 27.96 2.13 13.18
C ASP A 186 28.89 3.36 13.22
N SER A 187 29.90 3.42 14.11
CA SER A 187 30.78 4.61 14.18
C SER A 187 31.90 4.66 13.12
N LEU A 188 32.01 3.65 12.24
CA LEU A 188 33.00 3.60 11.14
C LEU A 188 32.37 3.31 9.77
N LYS A 189 31.06 3.51 9.66
CA LYS A 189 30.45 3.82 8.37
C LYS A 189 30.82 5.28 8.11
N VAL A 190 31.77 5.49 7.18
CA VAL A 190 31.87 6.79 6.52
C VAL A 190 30.58 6.93 5.74
N ASP A 191 29.54 7.41 6.41
CA ASP A 191 28.38 7.94 5.73
C ASP A 191 28.90 9.14 4.94
N GLU A 192 29.05 8.99 3.63
CA GLU A 192 29.22 10.11 2.69
C GLU A 192 28.09 11.16 2.82
N ALA A 193 27.07 10.90 3.66
CA ALA A 193 26.00 11.82 4.03
C ALA A 193 26.25 12.65 5.30
N LYS A 194 27.26 12.38 6.14
CA LYS A 194 27.68 13.31 7.21
C LYS A 194 28.63 14.35 6.61
N VAL A 195 28.08 15.16 5.71
CA VAL A 195 28.62 16.48 5.40
C VAL A 195 28.50 17.28 6.69
N ASP A 196 29.63 17.73 7.21
CA ASP A 196 29.76 18.67 8.33
C ASP A 196 28.72 19.79 8.17
N GLU A 197 27.78 19.93 9.12
CA GLU A 197 26.64 20.87 9.02
C GLU A 197 27.09 22.33 8.82
N SER A 198 28.35 22.64 9.15
CA SER A 198 28.99 23.92 8.86
C SER A 198 29.09 24.27 7.37
N LYS A 199 29.04 23.28 6.46
CA LYS A 199 29.10 23.47 4.99
C LYS A 199 27.73 23.51 4.30
N GLN A 200 26.65 23.16 5.01
CA GLN A 200 25.29 23.12 4.46
C GLN A 200 24.67 24.54 4.34
N MET A 201 25.16 25.50 5.14
CA MET A 201 24.62 26.87 5.20
C MET A 201 24.97 27.74 3.99
N ASP A 202 25.91 27.31 3.14
CA ASP A 202 26.36 28.08 1.96
C ASP A 202 25.51 27.83 0.70
N PHE A 203 24.55 26.90 0.74
CA PHE A 203 23.68 26.60 -0.41
C PHE A 203 22.54 27.60 -0.64
N ALA A 204 22.31 28.55 0.26
CA ALA A 204 21.24 29.55 0.11
C ALA A 204 21.56 30.67 -0.90
N LYS A 205 22.80 30.72 -1.42
CA LYS A 205 23.26 31.79 -2.30
C LYS A 205 23.87 31.26 -3.60
N VAL A 206 23.13 30.41 -4.32
CA VAL A 206 23.49 30.06 -5.69
C VAL A 206 22.96 31.13 -6.64
N GLU A 207 23.82 32.09 -7.00
CA GLU A 207 23.61 32.92 -8.19
C GLU A 207 23.65 32.02 -9.43
N LYS A 208 22.55 32.03 -10.19
CA LYS A 208 22.40 31.29 -11.45
C LYS A 208 23.42 31.76 -12.49
N HIS A 209 24.61 31.16 -12.51
CA HIS A 209 25.50 31.22 -13.66
C HIS A 209 25.41 29.92 -14.46
N VAL A 210 24.48 29.91 -15.41
CA VAL A 210 24.47 28.92 -16.50
C VAL A 210 25.61 29.30 -17.44
N HIS A 211 26.81 28.76 -17.23
CA HIS A 211 27.89 28.96 -18.20
C HIS A 211 27.62 28.15 -19.46
N PHE A 212 27.17 28.89 -20.47
CA PHE A 212 27.04 28.52 -21.86
C PHE A 212 28.41 28.11 -22.46
N ARG A 213 28.59 26.80 -22.67
CA ARG A 213 29.43 26.13 -23.68
C ARG A 213 30.43 27.03 -24.44
N ARG A 214 31.74 26.91 -24.18
CA ARG A 214 32.78 27.26 -25.17
C ARG A 214 33.97 26.29 -25.17
N ARG A 215 34.16 25.72 -26.36
CA ARG A 215 35.43 25.46 -27.06
C ARG A 215 36.31 24.30 -26.58
N TRP A 216 36.12 23.18 -27.28
CA TRP A 216 37.16 22.20 -27.58
C TRP A 216 38.35 22.90 -28.27
N GLN A 217 39.50 22.94 -27.61
CA GLN A 217 40.79 23.06 -28.30
C GLN A 217 41.80 22.12 -27.63
N ARG A 218 42.09 21.06 -28.38
CA ARG A 218 43.10 20.03 -28.12
C ARG A 218 44.49 20.68 -28.09
N GLN A 219 45.15 20.65 -26.95
CA GLN A 219 46.61 20.58 -26.87
C GLN A 219 46.99 19.62 -25.75
N GLU A 220 47.70 18.57 -26.15
CA GLU A 220 48.34 17.61 -25.27
C GLU A 220 49.42 18.30 -24.43
N SER A 221 49.37 18.16 -23.11
CA SER A 221 50.56 17.92 -22.30
C SER A 221 50.22 17.74 -20.82
N LYS A 222 50.96 16.79 -20.21
CA LYS A 222 51.14 16.52 -18.78
C LYS A 222 49.94 15.92 -18.02
N PHE A 223 50.06 14.60 -17.86
CA PHE A 223 49.61 13.83 -16.70
C PHE A 223 49.95 14.59 -15.41
N MET A 224 48.95 15.27 -14.86
CA MET A 224 48.88 15.63 -13.45
C MET A 224 47.72 14.80 -12.90
N HIS A 225 47.89 14.20 -11.72
CA HIS A 225 46.81 13.51 -11.02
C HIS A 225 45.69 14.52 -10.70
N LEU A 226 44.83 14.78 -11.68
CA LEU A 226 43.53 15.37 -11.43
C LEU A 226 42.70 14.25 -10.82
N GLU A 227 42.49 14.32 -9.51
CA GLU A 227 41.30 13.74 -8.93
C GLU A 227 40.13 14.19 -9.81
N PRO A 228 39.32 13.27 -10.33
CA PRO A 228 38.13 13.69 -11.03
C PRO A 228 37.30 14.40 -9.97
N LEU A 229 37.28 15.73 -10.02
CA LEU A 229 36.21 16.52 -9.46
C LEU A 229 34.99 16.12 -10.30
N THR A 230 34.45 14.94 -10.01
CA THR A 230 33.11 14.59 -10.39
C THR A 230 32.30 15.65 -9.66
N GLU A 231 31.96 16.72 -10.38
CA GLU A 231 30.80 17.52 -10.06
C GLU A 231 29.65 16.52 -10.04
N VAL A 232 29.46 15.91 -8.87
CA VAL A 232 28.32 15.05 -8.59
C VAL A 232 27.18 16.04 -8.59
N ILE A 233 26.60 16.24 -9.77
CA ILE A 233 25.25 16.71 -9.90
C ILE A 233 24.46 15.63 -9.16
N ASP A 234 24.26 15.84 -7.87
CA ASP A 234 23.42 15.00 -7.03
C ASP A 234 22.04 15.09 -7.64
N PHE A 235 21.73 14.17 -8.55
CA PHE A 235 20.36 13.86 -8.94
C PHE A 235 19.70 13.24 -7.72
N ARG A 236 19.36 14.08 -6.74
CA ARG A 236 18.57 13.67 -5.58
C ARG A 236 17.28 13.13 -6.16
N ASN A 237 16.98 11.87 -5.88
CA ASN A 237 15.70 11.30 -6.24
C ASN A 237 14.61 12.19 -5.66
N LEU A 238 13.81 12.82 -6.53
CA LEU A 238 12.74 13.74 -6.14
C LEU A 238 11.62 13.05 -5.35
N ARG A 239 11.58 11.72 -5.37
CA ARG A 239 10.66 10.94 -4.57
C ARG A 239 11.11 10.94 -3.11
N ILE A 240 10.27 11.51 -2.26
CA ILE A 240 10.33 11.45 -0.80
C ILE A 240 10.27 9.97 -0.38
N ARG A 241 11.21 9.53 0.46
CA ARG A 241 11.33 8.11 0.86
C ARG A 241 10.42 7.75 2.03
N GLU A 242 10.10 8.74 2.85
CA GLU A 242 9.21 8.68 4.01
C GLU A 242 7.76 8.40 3.58
N ASP A 243 7.37 8.93 2.40
CA ASP A 243 6.04 8.75 1.84
C ASP A 243 5.91 7.42 1.08
N THR A 244 5.18 6.49 1.68
CA THR A 244 4.84 5.21 1.04
C THR A 244 3.83 5.42 -0.09
N ALA A 245 4.02 4.71 -1.21
CA ALA A 245 3.06 4.77 -2.31
C ALA A 245 1.76 4.03 -1.93
N LYS A 246 0.61 4.54 -2.37
CA LYS A 246 -0.72 3.99 -2.04
C LYS A 246 -0.82 2.46 -2.27
N TYR A 247 -0.33 1.95 -3.40
CA TYR A 247 -0.37 0.52 -3.74
C TYR A 247 0.60 -0.37 -2.95
N LEU A 248 1.50 0.22 -2.15
CA LEU A 248 2.40 -0.52 -1.26
C LEU A 248 1.86 -0.59 0.17
N LEU A 249 0.77 0.13 0.48
CA LEU A 249 0.12 0.07 1.79
C LEU A 249 -0.42 -1.33 2.10
N ASN A 250 -0.91 -2.04 1.08
CA ASN A 250 -1.31 -3.43 1.18
C ASN A 250 -0.86 -4.22 -0.06
N LEU A 251 0.00 -5.22 0.14
CA LEU A 251 0.57 -6.06 -0.93
C LEU A 251 -0.38 -7.19 -1.37
N ASN A 252 -1.48 -7.40 -0.67
CA ASN A 252 -2.48 -8.40 -1.05
C ASN A 252 -3.15 -8.01 -2.36
N VAL A 253 -3.21 -8.95 -3.31
CA VAL A 253 -3.75 -8.73 -4.66
C VAL A 253 -5.24 -8.33 -4.65
N ASN A 254 -5.99 -8.80 -3.65
CA ASN A 254 -7.43 -8.54 -3.49
C ASN A 254 -7.71 -7.36 -2.55
N SER A 255 -6.72 -6.52 -2.26
CA SER A 255 -6.92 -5.27 -1.51
C SER A 255 -7.55 -4.18 -2.39
N ALA A 256 -7.54 -2.93 -1.93
CA ALA A 256 -8.10 -1.82 -2.67
C ALA A 256 -7.43 -1.62 -4.04
N HIS A 257 -8.25 -1.43 -5.07
CA HIS A 257 -7.76 -1.19 -6.43
C HIS A 257 -7.08 0.19 -6.55
N TYR A 258 -5.83 0.20 -7.01
CA TYR A 258 -5.09 1.39 -7.39
C TYR A 258 -5.10 1.58 -8.92
N ASP A 259 -5.55 2.74 -9.39
CA ASP A 259 -5.43 3.11 -10.81
C ASP A 259 -4.09 3.83 -11.06
N PRO A 260 -3.11 3.19 -11.74
CA PRO A 260 -1.80 3.79 -11.99
C PRO A 260 -1.83 4.95 -13.00
N LYS A 261 -2.94 5.16 -13.72
CA LYS A 261 -3.05 6.26 -14.69
C LYS A 261 -3.40 7.57 -14.01
N THR A 262 -4.35 7.53 -13.08
CA THR A 262 -4.82 8.72 -12.34
C THR A 262 -4.21 8.83 -10.95
N TRP A 263 -3.42 7.84 -10.54
CA TRP A 263 -2.81 7.72 -9.22
C TRP A 263 -3.82 7.78 -8.06
N SER A 264 -5.00 7.21 -8.28
CA SER A 264 -6.09 7.20 -7.31
C SER A 264 -6.34 5.80 -6.75
N MET A 265 -6.70 5.76 -5.47
CA MET A 265 -7.12 4.56 -4.75
C MET A 265 -8.44 4.89 -4.06
N ARG A 266 -9.52 4.27 -4.52
CA ARG A 266 -10.87 4.66 -4.09
C ARG A 266 -11.20 4.15 -2.69
N GLU A 267 -10.99 2.86 -2.50
CA GLU A 267 -11.31 2.14 -1.27
C GLU A 267 -10.15 2.17 -0.27
N VAL A 268 -10.45 1.87 0.98
CA VAL A 268 -9.44 1.79 2.04
C VAL A 268 -8.59 0.54 1.83
N PRO A 269 -7.26 0.62 1.75
CA PRO A 269 -6.40 -0.56 1.54
C PRO A 269 -6.38 -1.50 2.75
N LEU A 270 -6.63 -0.98 3.95
CA LEU A 270 -6.74 -1.73 5.20
C LEU A 270 -8.15 -1.51 5.79
N SER A 271 -9.11 -2.35 5.44
CA SER A 271 -10.49 -2.24 5.96
C SER A 271 -10.55 -2.48 7.47
N ASP A 272 -9.82 -3.49 7.95
CA ASP A 272 -10.05 -4.09 9.26
C ASP A 272 -9.33 -3.40 10.42
N SER A 273 -8.36 -2.52 10.14
CA SER A 273 -7.66 -1.78 11.20
C SER A 273 -8.48 -0.60 11.73
N ASP A 274 -8.06 -0.05 12.87
CA ASP A 274 -8.71 1.09 13.50
C ASP A 274 -8.53 2.38 12.69
N LEU A 275 -9.55 3.24 12.69
CA LEU A 275 -9.55 4.46 11.87
C LEU A 275 -8.46 5.46 12.26
N ASN A 276 -8.08 5.51 13.54
CA ASN A 276 -7.14 6.50 14.05
C ASN A 276 -5.66 6.12 13.80
N GLU A 277 -5.40 4.83 13.57
CA GLU A 277 -4.06 4.31 13.27
C GLU A 277 -3.77 4.32 11.75
N LYS A 278 -4.80 4.47 10.91
CA LYS A 278 -4.67 4.49 9.45
C LYS A 278 -4.07 5.81 8.99
N PHE A 279 -2.87 5.74 8.42
CA PHE A 279 -2.27 6.87 7.70
C PHE A 279 -3.11 7.32 6.49
N TYR A 280 -3.79 6.37 5.82
CA TYR A 280 -4.57 6.66 4.61
C TYR A 280 -5.92 5.90 4.60
N GLY A 281 -7.01 6.66 4.53
CA GLY A 281 -8.40 6.18 4.56
C GLY A 281 -9.07 6.00 3.19
N GLY A 282 -8.32 5.98 2.10
CA GLY A 282 -8.89 5.91 0.74
C GLY A 282 -9.40 7.26 0.23
N ASP A 283 -9.33 7.49 -1.08
CA ASP A 283 -9.69 8.79 -1.68
C ASP A 283 -11.18 9.12 -1.48
N ASN A 284 -12.08 8.12 -1.38
CA ASN A 284 -13.51 8.34 -1.17
C ASN A 284 -13.81 9.06 0.16
N GLN A 285 -13.06 8.76 1.22
CA GLN A 285 -13.22 9.42 2.52
C GLN A 285 -12.86 10.90 2.40
N TYR A 286 -11.71 11.21 1.80
CA TYR A 286 -11.25 12.59 1.66
C TYR A 286 -12.17 13.42 0.75
N ILE A 287 -12.66 12.84 -0.36
CA ILE A 287 -13.57 13.52 -1.31
C ILE A 287 -14.90 13.93 -0.65
N THR A 288 -15.39 13.16 0.33
CA THR A 288 -16.68 13.43 0.97
C THR A 288 -16.58 14.23 2.26
N SER A 289 -15.40 14.28 2.86
CA SER A 289 -15.14 14.95 4.14
C SER A 289 -15.00 16.49 4.04
N GLY A 290 -15.08 17.15 5.20
CA GLY A 290 -14.83 18.59 5.34
C GLY A 290 -15.90 19.49 4.71
N GLN A 291 -15.46 20.62 4.16
CA GLN A 291 -16.33 21.64 3.57
C GLN A 291 -17.16 21.13 2.37
N ALA A 292 -16.74 20.03 1.73
CA ALA A 292 -17.51 19.41 0.66
C ALA A 292 -18.90 18.96 1.13
N MET A 293 -19.03 18.51 2.39
CA MET A 293 -20.32 18.12 2.96
C MET A 293 -21.20 19.33 3.23
N GLU A 294 -20.63 20.41 3.78
CA GLU A 294 -21.36 21.67 4.04
C GLU A 294 -21.85 22.31 2.73
N PHE A 295 -20.99 22.33 1.71
CA PHE A 295 -21.33 22.81 0.38
C PHE A 295 -22.45 21.98 -0.27
N LYS A 296 -22.43 20.65 -0.11
CA LYS A 296 -23.54 19.78 -0.55
C LYS A 296 -24.84 20.14 0.16
N GLN A 297 -24.82 20.33 1.47
CA GLN A 297 -26.02 20.73 2.23
C GLN A 297 -26.55 22.10 1.79
N LEU A 298 -25.66 23.07 1.55
CA LEU A 298 -26.03 24.39 1.03
C LEU A 298 -26.66 24.27 -0.37
N ASN A 299 -26.12 23.44 -1.25
CA ASN A 299 -26.70 23.18 -2.57
C ASN A 299 -28.08 22.55 -2.49
N VAL A 300 -28.27 21.55 -1.62
CA VAL A 300 -29.58 20.95 -1.38
C VAL A 300 -30.57 22.00 -0.88
N HIS A 301 -30.16 22.85 0.07
CA HIS A 301 -31.00 23.95 0.55
C HIS A 301 -31.35 24.96 -0.55
N ALA A 302 -30.41 25.32 -1.42
CA ALA A 302 -30.69 26.20 -2.56
C ALA A 302 -31.72 25.60 -3.52
N TRP A 303 -31.64 24.30 -3.82
CA TRP A 303 -32.64 23.60 -4.62
C TRP A 303 -34.02 23.58 -3.95
N GLU A 304 -34.08 23.30 -2.65
CA GLU A 304 -35.35 23.35 -1.89
C GLU A 304 -35.99 24.75 -1.89
N LEU A 305 -35.19 25.82 -1.83
CA LEU A 305 -35.69 27.20 -1.91
C LEU A 305 -36.18 27.54 -3.31
N TYR A 306 -35.47 27.06 -4.33
CA TYR A 306 -35.86 27.22 -5.72
C TYR A 306 -37.21 26.54 -6.02
N GLU A 307 -37.41 25.32 -5.53
CA GLU A 307 -38.69 24.60 -5.63
C GLU A 307 -39.84 25.34 -4.92
N LYS A 308 -39.54 26.09 -3.84
CA LYS A 308 -40.50 26.96 -3.14
C LYS A 308 -40.74 28.29 -3.85
N GLY A 309 -40.05 28.56 -4.96
CA GLY A 309 -40.20 29.78 -5.76
C GLY A 309 -39.30 30.94 -5.35
N GLN A 310 -38.30 30.73 -4.50
CA GLN A 310 -37.28 31.75 -4.21
C GLN A 310 -36.11 31.64 -5.18
N ASP A 311 -35.72 32.75 -5.80
CA ASP A 311 -34.59 32.77 -6.74
C ASP A 311 -33.26 32.86 -5.99
N VAL A 312 -32.72 31.70 -5.62
CA VAL A 312 -31.43 31.57 -4.92
C VAL A 312 -30.57 30.56 -5.66
N HIS A 313 -29.42 31.01 -6.15
CA HIS A 313 -28.51 30.16 -6.92
C HIS A 313 -27.09 30.24 -6.36
N MET A 314 -26.53 29.10 -5.97
CA MET A 314 -25.23 29.00 -5.31
C MET A 314 -24.09 29.54 -6.17
N GLN A 315 -24.02 29.24 -7.48
CA GLN A 315 -22.93 29.78 -8.32
C GLN A 315 -23.10 31.26 -8.72
N VAL A 316 -24.31 31.82 -8.67
CA VAL A 316 -24.57 33.19 -9.14
C VAL A 316 -24.43 34.17 -7.99
N ALA A 317 -25.04 33.86 -6.84
CA ALA A 317 -25.02 34.66 -5.63
C ALA A 317 -24.64 33.81 -4.41
N PRO A 318 -23.38 33.35 -4.30
CA PRO A 318 -22.94 32.44 -3.25
C PRO A 318 -23.08 33.04 -1.84
N SER A 319 -22.76 34.33 -1.67
CA SER A 319 -22.86 35.03 -0.38
C SER A 319 -24.30 35.15 0.11
N GLN A 320 -25.24 35.40 -0.80
CA GLN A 320 -26.67 35.44 -0.50
C GLN A 320 -27.15 34.05 -0.08
N ALA A 321 -26.80 33.00 -0.83
CA ALA A 321 -27.17 31.63 -0.52
C ALA A 321 -26.60 31.19 0.85
N GLU A 322 -25.35 31.55 1.16
CA GLU A 322 -24.73 31.27 2.45
C GLU A 322 -25.42 32.01 3.61
N LEU A 323 -25.74 33.30 3.45
CA LEU A 323 -26.43 34.08 4.47
C LEU A 323 -27.82 33.52 4.76
N LEU A 324 -28.58 33.18 3.71
CA LEU A 324 -29.87 32.51 3.85
C LEU A 324 -29.73 31.16 4.55
N TYR A 325 -28.70 30.37 4.23
CA TYR A 325 -28.45 29.08 4.87
C TYR A 325 -28.07 29.22 6.35
N LYS A 326 -27.27 30.23 6.73
CA LYS A 326 -26.98 30.56 8.14
C LYS A 326 -28.24 30.94 8.90
N ASN A 327 -29.07 31.81 8.32
CA ASN A 327 -30.36 32.19 8.90
C ASN A 327 -31.27 30.95 9.05
N TYR A 328 -31.32 30.09 8.05
CA TYR A 328 -32.05 28.82 8.09
C TYR A 328 -31.56 27.90 9.21
N LYS A 329 -30.24 27.76 9.45
CA LYS A 329 -29.71 26.96 10.57
C LYS A 329 -30.21 27.47 11.91
N VAL A 330 -30.15 28.78 12.15
CA VAL A 330 -30.64 29.40 13.39
C VAL A 330 -32.14 29.18 13.56
N ILE A 331 -32.93 29.35 12.50
CA ILE A 331 -34.39 29.11 12.53
C ILE A 331 -34.68 27.63 12.78
N LYS A 332 -33.94 26.72 12.16
CA LYS A 332 -34.09 25.27 12.32
C LYS A 332 -33.82 24.83 13.75
N GLU A 333 -32.83 25.40 14.43
CA GLU A 333 -32.56 25.12 15.85
C GLU A 333 -33.68 25.62 16.75
N LYS A 334 -34.19 26.84 16.52
CA LYS A 334 -35.35 27.38 17.25
C LYS A 334 -36.63 26.56 17.01
N LEU A 335 -36.83 26.02 15.82
CA LEU A 335 -37.95 25.13 15.54
C LEU A 335 -37.77 23.77 16.21
N LYS A 336 -36.53 23.24 16.28
CA LYS A 336 -36.22 22.02 17.03
C LYS A 336 -36.47 22.17 18.53
N SER A 337 -36.14 23.31 19.14
CA SER A 337 -36.45 23.54 20.56
C SER A 337 -37.96 23.62 20.77
N LYS A 338 -38.68 24.45 19.99
CA LYS A 338 -40.15 24.55 20.07
C LYS A 338 -40.85 23.21 19.86
N THR A 339 -40.40 22.39 18.91
CA THR A 339 -40.96 21.05 18.69
C THR A 339 -40.69 20.12 19.87
N LYS A 340 -39.50 20.17 20.49
CA LYS A 340 -39.23 19.46 21.74
C LYS A 340 -40.14 19.92 22.87
N ASP A 341 -40.31 21.23 23.06
CA ASP A 341 -41.14 21.82 24.11
C ASP A 341 -42.61 21.43 23.94
N THR A 342 -43.15 21.57 22.72
CA THR A 342 -44.54 21.16 22.41
C THR A 342 -44.78 19.66 22.55
N ILE A 343 -43.78 18.82 22.26
CA ILE A 343 -43.86 17.37 22.52
C ILE A 343 -43.85 17.13 24.03
N MET A 344 -42.99 17.83 24.77
CA MET A 344 -42.89 17.72 26.23
C MET A 344 -44.17 18.16 26.93
N GLU A 345 -44.82 19.23 26.48
CA GLU A 345 -46.12 19.70 27.00
C GLU A 345 -47.25 18.70 26.75
N LYS A 346 -47.26 18.06 25.57
CA LYS A 346 -48.34 17.13 25.18
C LYS A 346 -48.21 15.75 25.81
N TYR A 347 -46.98 15.25 25.95
CA TYR A 347 -46.73 13.87 26.35
C TYR A 347 -46.02 13.74 27.71
N GLY A 348 -45.65 14.87 28.34
CA GLY A 348 -44.87 14.88 29.57
C GLY A 348 -43.42 14.46 29.33
N ASN A 349 -42.57 14.67 30.35
CA ASN A 349 -41.18 14.20 30.32
C ASN A 349 -41.06 12.93 31.16
N ALA A 350 -41.08 11.76 30.54
CA ALA A 350 -40.95 10.48 31.24
C ALA A 350 -39.59 10.29 31.96
N ALA A 351 -38.58 11.11 31.63
CA ALA A 351 -37.28 11.11 32.29
C ALA A 351 -37.15 12.19 33.38
N ALA A 352 -38.12 13.10 33.49
CA ALA A 352 -38.24 13.90 34.71
C ALA A 352 -38.83 12.97 35.76
N GLU A 353 -38.03 12.58 36.75
CA GLU A 353 -38.55 12.02 37.99
C GLU A 353 -39.45 13.09 38.62
N GLU A 354 -40.74 13.07 38.30
CA GLU A 354 -41.73 13.77 39.12
C GLU A 354 -41.55 13.19 40.53
N GLU A 355 -41.24 14.04 41.51
CA GLU A 355 -41.21 13.63 42.91
C GLU A 355 -42.60 13.08 43.23
N ILE A 356 -42.70 11.75 43.21
CA ILE A 356 -43.93 11.02 43.49
C ILE A 356 -44.44 11.59 44.81
N PRO A 357 -45.68 12.13 44.88
CA PRO A 357 -46.17 12.77 46.08
C PRO A 357 -46.00 11.79 47.25
N LYS A 358 -45.50 12.30 48.38
CA LYS A 358 -45.08 11.46 49.52
C LYS A 358 -46.13 10.43 49.94
N GLU A 359 -47.41 10.74 49.74
CA GLU A 359 -48.55 9.86 49.98
C GLU A 359 -48.52 8.60 49.11
N LEU A 360 -48.22 8.73 47.82
CA LEU A 360 -48.05 7.60 46.90
C LEU A 360 -46.73 6.84 47.16
N LEU A 361 -45.69 7.53 47.66
CA LEU A 361 -44.41 6.91 48.01
C LEU A 361 -44.49 6.09 49.31
N LEU A 362 -45.29 6.53 50.29
CA LEU A 362 -45.48 5.89 51.59
C LEU A 362 -46.65 4.88 51.60
N GLY A 363 -47.51 4.90 50.59
CA GLY A 363 -48.67 3.99 50.49
C GLY A 363 -49.73 4.19 51.58
N GLN A 364 -49.71 5.35 52.25
CA GLN A 364 -50.62 5.69 53.34
C GLN A 364 -51.61 6.76 52.85
N SER A 365 -52.90 6.48 52.97
CA SER A 365 -53.97 7.44 52.64
C SER A 365 -54.34 8.37 53.80
N GLU A 366 -53.80 8.10 54.99
CA GLU A 366 -54.12 8.82 56.22
C GLU A 366 -52.97 9.76 56.61
N LYS A 367 -53.29 11.05 56.74
CA LYS A 367 -52.37 12.07 57.25
C LYS A 367 -52.56 12.17 58.76
N GLN A 368 -51.50 11.94 59.54
CA GLN A 368 -51.57 11.98 61.00
C GLN A 368 -51.70 13.43 61.49
N VAL A 369 -52.90 13.80 61.96
CA VAL A 369 -53.16 15.12 62.55
C VAL A 369 -53.15 15.02 64.07
N GLU A 370 -52.19 15.69 64.72
CA GLU A 370 -52.11 15.75 66.18
C GLU A 370 -52.98 16.91 66.70
N TYR A 371 -53.93 16.60 67.58
CA TYR A 371 -54.77 17.58 68.26
C TYR A 371 -54.30 17.83 69.70
N ASP A 372 -54.32 19.08 70.10
CA ASP A 372 -54.12 19.50 71.48
C ASP A 372 -55.31 19.09 72.36
N ARG A 373 -55.13 19.09 73.69
CA ARG A 373 -56.22 18.76 74.65
C ARG A 373 -57.47 19.64 74.50
N ALA A 374 -57.34 20.81 73.86
CA ALA A 374 -58.42 21.73 73.55
C ALA A 374 -59.01 21.56 72.13
N GLY A 375 -58.62 20.52 71.39
CA GLY A 375 -59.10 20.23 70.03
C GLY A 375 -58.48 21.09 68.92
N ARG A 376 -57.37 21.79 69.18
CA ARG A 376 -56.65 22.60 68.16
C ARG A 376 -55.58 21.73 67.49
N VAL A 377 -55.39 21.89 66.18
CA VAL A 377 -54.37 21.14 65.43
C VAL A 377 -52.98 21.69 65.73
N ILE A 378 -52.01 20.84 66.11
CA ILE A 378 -50.63 21.22 66.46
C ILE A 378 -49.65 20.97 65.31
N LYS A 379 -49.78 19.83 64.61
CA LYS A 379 -48.96 19.47 63.44
C LYS A 379 -49.85 19.37 62.20
N ASP A 380 -49.26 19.71 61.05
CA ASP A 380 -49.89 19.73 59.72
C ASP A 380 -50.96 20.79 59.49
N GLN A 381 -50.94 21.91 60.22
CA GLN A 381 -51.70 23.08 59.80
C GLN A 381 -51.01 23.71 58.59
N GLU A 382 -51.65 23.65 57.42
CA GLU A 382 -51.22 24.41 56.24
C GLU A 382 -51.14 25.88 56.64
N ILE A 383 -49.95 26.46 56.52
CA ILE A 383 -49.74 27.88 56.80
C ILE A 383 -50.52 28.64 55.72
N ALA A 384 -51.72 29.08 56.07
CA ALA A 384 -52.48 29.98 55.21
C ALA A 384 -51.64 31.25 55.06
N LEU A 385 -51.05 31.44 53.88
CA LEU A 385 -50.39 32.70 53.55
C LEU A 385 -51.45 33.81 53.69
N PRO A 386 -51.18 34.87 54.48
CA PRO A 386 -52.16 35.93 54.69
C PRO A 386 -52.39 36.65 53.36
N ARG A 387 -53.57 36.46 52.77
CA ARG A 387 -54.00 37.22 51.59
C ARG A 387 -54.37 38.63 52.03
N SER A 388 -53.93 39.65 51.29
CA SER A 388 -54.41 41.00 51.57
C SER A 388 -55.91 41.12 51.26
N LYS A 389 -56.54 42.21 51.73
CA LYS A 389 -57.96 42.51 51.49
C LYS A 389 -58.27 42.73 50.00
N TYR A 390 -57.26 43.02 49.20
CA TYR A 390 -57.40 43.29 47.78
C TYR A 390 -57.16 42.02 46.97
N GLU A 391 -57.84 41.90 45.83
CA GLU A 391 -57.58 40.83 44.88
C GLU A 391 -56.18 41.04 44.30
N GLU A 392 -55.21 40.26 44.78
CA GLU A 392 -53.87 40.18 44.22
C GLU A 392 -53.94 39.45 42.85
N ASP A 393 -53.05 39.81 41.93
CA ASP A 393 -52.92 39.21 40.59
C ASP A 393 -54.09 39.41 39.60
N VAL A 394 -54.89 40.47 39.77
CA VAL A 394 -55.86 40.92 38.76
C VAL A 394 -55.21 41.94 37.82
N TYR A 395 -54.70 41.45 36.69
CA TYR A 395 -54.11 42.31 35.65
C TYR A 395 -55.17 42.77 34.64
N ILE A 396 -55.54 44.04 34.73
CA ILE A 396 -56.41 44.68 33.74
C ILE A 396 -55.63 44.82 32.42
N ASN A 397 -56.23 44.52 31.27
CA ASN A 397 -55.65 44.71 29.92
C ASN A 397 -54.35 43.90 29.59
N ASN A 398 -54.32 42.59 29.85
CA ASN A 398 -53.24 41.68 29.41
C ASN A 398 -51.82 42.12 29.83
N HIS A 399 -51.68 42.87 30.93
CA HIS A 399 -50.38 43.15 31.52
C HIS A 399 -49.87 41.88 32.22
N THR A 400 -48.59 41.55 32.03
CA THR A 400 -47.99 40.31 32.54
C THR A 400 -47.26 40.48 33.88
N CYS A 401 -47.06 41.72 34.33
CA CYS A 401 -46.57 42.08 35.67
C CYS A 401 -46.88 43.56 35.94
N VAL A 402 -47.00 43.95 37.22
CA VAL A 402 -47.03 45.34 37.69
C VAL A 402 -45.66 45.72 38.24
#